data_AF-A0A7V9S8E0-F1
#
_entry.id   AF-A0A7V9S8E0-F1
#
_cell.length_a   1.000
_cell.length_b   1.000
_cell.length_c   1.000
_cell.angle_alpha   90.00
_cell.angle_beta   90.00
_cell.angle_gamma   90.00
#
_symmetry.space_group_name_H-M   'P 1'
#
loop_
_entity.id
_entity.type
_entity.pdbx_description
1 polymer ?
#
loop_
_entity_poly.entity_id
_entity_poly.type
_entity_poly.pdbx_seq_one_letter_code
_entity_poly.pdbx_strand_id
1 'polypeptide(L)'
;VTLSYGAQAAAALMTLFGLVRIWRGNVATGYKGAALCLAALLVTPYSLDYDLMLLAPAIVLLVVEGTVQGFKDYERLSLAALWFVPAIARNVAQYTFIPLAVPAMAFCLAAIYLRCSARRLPAASGSQPIGMAL
;
A
#
# COMPACT_ATOMS: atom_id res chain seq x y z
N VAL A 1 -17.98 20.20 -10.34
CA VAL A 1 -16.80 20.30 -9.45
C VAL A 1 -17.05 19.74 -8.04
N THR A 2 -18.21 19.95 -7.41
CA THR A 2 -18.47 19.46 -6.04
C THR A 2 -18.35 17.94 -5.90
N LEU A 3 -18.88 17.18 -6.85
CA LEU A 3 -18.83 15.70 -6.82
C LEU A 3 -17.38 15.17 -6.90
N SER A 4 -16.53 15.77 -7.75
CA SER A 4 -15.13 15.36 -7.89
C SER A 4 -14.29 15.67 -6.65
N TYR A 5 -14.53 16.82 -6.02
CA TYR A 5 -13.88 17.15 -4.74
C TYR A 5 -14.36 16.24 -3.60
N GLY A 6 -15.65 15.88 -3.57
CA GLY A 6 -16.18 14.90 -2.63
C GLY A 6 -15.55 13.52 -2.79
N ALA A 7 -15.41 13.04 -4.03
CA ALA A 7 -14.73 11.79 -4.33
C ALA A 7 -13.25 11.80 -3.92
N GLN A 8 -12.54 12.90 -4.19
CA GLN A 8 -11.13 13.05 -3.78
C GLN A 8 -10.99 13.10 -2.26
N ALA A 9 -11.87 13.82 -1.55
CA ALA A 9 -11.86 13.87 -0.09
C ALA A 9 -12.10 12.48 0.51
N ALA A 10 -13.05 11.71 -0.04
CA ALA A 10 -13.29 10.33 0.37
C ALA A 10 -12.06 9.44 0.13
N ALA A 11 -11.43 9.53 -1.05
CA ALA A 11 -10.22 8.78 -1.38
C ALA A 11 -9.05 9.13 -0.44
N ALA A 12 -8.86 10.41 -0.14
CA ALA A 12 -7.84 10.88 0.80
C ALA A 12 -8.09 10.34 2.21
N LEU A 13 -9.33 10.43 2.72
CA LEU A 13 -9.69 9.90 4.04
C LEU A 13 -9.50 8.39 4.13
N MET A 14 -9.89 7.63 3.10
CA MET A 14 -9.66 6.17 3.05
C MET A 14 -8.16 5.84 3.05
N THR A 15 -7.37 6.58 2.27
CA THR A 15 -5.91 6.44 2.21
C THR A 15 -5.27 6.71 3.57
N LEU A 16 -5.63 7.82 4.22
CA LEU A 16 -5.13 8.18 5.55
C LEU A 16 -5.54 7.16 6.61
N PHE A 17 -6.78 6.68 6.58
CA PHE A 17 -7.24 5.62 7.47
C PHE A 17 -6.41 4.34 7.32
N GLY A 18 -6.18 3.90 6.08
CA GLY A 18 -5.34 2.75 5.77
C GLY A 18 -3.91 2.93 6.28
N LEU A 19 -3.32 4.10 6.03
CA LEU A 19 -1.98 4.46 6.50
C LEU A 19 -1.89 4.40 8.04
N VAL A 20 -2.83 5.03 8.75
CA VAL A 20 -2.88 5.01 10.22
C VAL A 20 -3.00 3.57 10.73
N ARG A 21 -3.82 2.73 10.09
CA ARG A 21 -3.94 1.30 10.46
C ARG A 21 -2.64 0.51 10.26
N ILE A 22 -1.93 0.76 9.16
CA ILE A 22 -0.60 0.15 8.88
C ILE A 22 0.41 0.59 9.93
N TRP A 23 0.45 1.88 10.26
CA TRP A 23 1.38 2.44 11.24
C TRP A 23 1.13 1.94 12.67
N ARG A 24 -0.14 1.77 13.03
CA ARG A 24 -0.56 1.14 14.30
C ARG A 24 -0.45 -0.39 14.28
N GLY A 25 -0.06 -1.00 13.17
CA GLY A 25 0.13 -2.43 13.02
C GLY A 25 1.53 -2.91 13.34
N ASN A 26 1.64 -4.23 13.57
CA ASN A 26 2.92 -4.92 13.73
C ASN A 26 3.43 -5.41 12.37
N VAL A 27 3.95 -4.46 11.60
CA VAL A 27 4.59 -4.69 10.31
C VAL A 27 5.93 -3.97 10.29
N ALA A 28 6.89 -4.50 9.54
CA ALA A 28 8.23 -3.92 9.47
C ALA A 28 8.22 -2.48 8.93
N THR A 29 9.21 -1.71 9.36
CA THR A 29 9.28 -0.27 9.12
C THR A 29 9.37 0.07 7.63
N GLY A 30 9.98 -0.78 6.80
CA GLY A 30 10.03 -0.55 5.35
C GLY A 30 8.64 -0.52 4.72
N TYR A 31 7.72 -1.40 5.13
CA TYR A 31 6.33 -1.35 4.67
C TYR A 31 5.61 -0.06 5.13
N LYS A 32 5.91 0.45 6.32
CA LYS A 32 5.34 1.71 6.82
C LYS A 32 5.85 2.91 6.00
N GLY A 33 7.13 2.91 5.67
CA GLY A 33 7.74 3.94 4.81
C GLY A 33 7.22 3.90 3.37
N ALA A 34 7.09 2.70 2.79
CA ALA A 34 6.48 2.52 1.46
C ALA A 34 5.02 2.99 1.44
N ALA A 35 4.23 2.61 2.45
CA ALA A 35 2.85 3.07 2.60
C ALA A 35 2.74 4.59 2.72
N LEU A 36 3.69 5.23 3.44
CA LEU A 36 3.73 6.68 3.56
C LEU A 36 3.98 7.37 2.21
N CYS A 37 4.93 6.86 1.42
CA CYS A 37 5.22 7.38 0.08
C CYS A 37 4.00 7.28 -0.84
N LEU A 38 3.34 6.12 -0.88
CA LEU A 38 2.13 5.91 -1.68
C LEU A 38 0.96 6.79 -1.21
N ALA A 39 0.77 6.91 0.09
CA ALA A 39 -0.29 7.72 0.66
C ALA A 39 -0.12 9.22 0.36
N ALA A 40 1.12 9.73 0.39
CA ALA A 40 1.43 11.11 0.03
C ALA A 40 1.00 11.44 -1.42
N LEU A 41 1.23 10.51 -2.35
CA LEU A 41 0.80 10.67 -3.75
C LEU A 41 -0.72 10.58 -3.91
N LEU A 42 -1.37 9.62 -3.25
CA LEU A 42 -2.81 9.37 -3.36
C LEU A 42 -3.69 10.46 -2.72
N VAL A 43 -3.20 11.13 -1.67
CA VAL A 43 -3.94 12.22 -1.01
C VAL A 43 -3.88 13.51 -1.84
N THR A 44 -2.83 13.71 -2.62
CA THR A 44 -2.66 14.93 -3.43
C THR A 44 -3.71 14.95 -4.56
N PRO A 45 -4.52 16.01 -4.70
CA PRO A 45 -5.59 16.08 -5.71
C PRO A 45 -5.06 16.10 -7.15
N TYR A 46 -3.77 16.40 -7.33
CA TYR A 46 -3.08 16.39 -8.61
C TYR A 46 -1.71 15.73 -8.42
N SER A 47 -1.46 14.59 -9.10
CA SER A 47 -0.11 14.02 -9.21
C SER A 47 0.41 14.29 -10.62
N LEU A 48 1.50 15.04 -10.71
CA LEU A 48 2.24 15.27 -11.95
C LEU A 48 3.32 14.20 -12.11
N ASP A 49 3.90 14.08 -13.31
CA ASP A 49 4.88 13.01 -13.58
C ASP A 49 6.07 13.06 -12.64
N TYR A 50 6.49 14.25 -12.22
CA TYR A 50 7.61 14.40 -11.30
C TYR A 50 7.29 13.85 -9.92
N ASP A 51 6.03 13.91 -9.45
CA ASP A 51 5.65 13.37 -8.14
C ASP A 51 5.87 11.85 -8.09
N LEU A 52 5.74 11.16 -9.23
CA LEU A 52 5.97 9.72 -9.33
C LEU A 52 7.42 9.32 -9.02
N MET A 53 8.36 10.26 -8.92
CA MET A 53 9.71 9.98 -8.37
C MET A 53 9.63 9.33 -6.98
N LEU A 54 8.59 9.64 -6.20
CA LEU A 54 8.38 9.10 -4.86
C LEU A 54 8.03 7.59 -4.87
N LEU A 55 7.72 7.02 -6.04
CA LEU A 55 7.61 5.57 -6.20
C LEU A 55 8.95 4.85 -6.03
N ALA A 56 10.08 5.49 -6.37
CA ALA A 56 11.40 4.88 -6.26
C ALA A 56 11.74 4.46 -4.81
N PRO A 57 11.67 5.34 -3.80
CA PRO A 57 11.89 4.92 -2.42
C PRO A 57 10.83 3.91 -1.94
N ALA A 58 9.57 4.02 -2.39
CA ALA A 58 8.55 3.03 -2.05
C ALA A 58 8.91 1.62 -2.55
N ILE A 59 9.35 1.50 -3.80
CA ILE A 59 9.80 0.25 -4.42
C ILE A 59 11.00 -0.32 -3.67
N VAL A 60 12.02 0.50 -3.38
CA VAL A 60 13.22 0.05 -2.66
C VAL A 60 12.87 -0.53 -1.30
N LEU A 61 12.03 0.18 -0.52
CA LEU A 61 11.61 -0.29 0.80
C LEU A 61 10.82 -1.61 0.72
N LEU A 62 9.94 -1.76 -0.27
CA LEU A 62 9.20 -3.01 -0.49
C LEU A 62 10.09 -4.17 -0.93
N VAL A 63 11.10 -3.89 -1.77
CA VAL A 63 12.05 -4.90 -2.22
C VAL A 63 12.91 -5.39 -1.05
N VAL A 64 13.46 -4.47 -0.24
CA VAL A 64 14.26 -4.81 0.95
C VAL A 64 13.45 -5.66 1.94
N GLU A 65 12.20 -5.29 2.22
CA GLU A 65 11.37 -6.07 3.14
C GLU A 65 10.94 -7.41 2.55
N GLY A 66 10.69 -7.47 1.24
CA GLY A 66 10.31 -8.70 0.55
C GLY A 66 11.46 -9.70 0.39
N THR A 67 12.71 -9.25 0.31
CA THR A 67 13.88 -10.15 0.33
C THR A 67 14.10 -10.75 1.71
N VAL A 68 13.81 -10.00 2.79
CA VAL A 68 13.94 -10.49 4.17
C VAL A 68 12.77 -11.40 4.58
N GLN A 69 11.53 -11.04 4.21
CA GLN A 69 10.32 -11.71 4.70
C GLN A 69 9.66 -12.64 3.67
N GLY A 70 10.22 -12.73 2.46
CA GLY A 70 9.61 -13.40 1.31
C GLY A 70 8.53 -12.56 0.62
N PHE A 71 8.43 -12.67 -0.69
CA PHE A 71 7.40 -12.00 -1.50
C PHE A 71 6.16 -12.87 -1.67
N LYS A 72 4.99 -12.24 -1.61
CA LYS A 72 3.75 -12.83 -2.13
C LYS A 72 3.59 -12.51 -3.62
N ASP A 73 2.83 -13.32 -4.36
CA ASP A 73 2.69 -13.15 -5.81
C ASP A 73 2.15 -11.77 -6.21
N TYR A 74 1.16 -11.26 -5.46
CA TYR A 74 0.61 -9.92 -5.68
C TYR A 74 1.59 -8.79 -5.38
N GLU A 75 2.61 -9.01 -4.53
CA GLU A 75 3.62 -7.99 -4.20
C GLU A 75 4.60 -7.82 -5.36
N ARG A 76 4.98 -8.92 -6.03
CA ARG A 76 5.80 -8.87 -7.25
C ARG A 76 5.08 -8.16 -8.38
N LEU A 77 3.79 -8.44 -8.56
CA LEU A 77 2.96 -7.75 -9.54
C LEU A 77 2.84 -6.25 -9.22
N SER A 78 2.66 -5.90 -7.93
CA SER A 78 2.61 -4.50 -7.48
C SER A 78 3.91 -3.77 -7.78
N LEU A 79 5.07 -4.39 -7.51
CA LEU A 79 6.38 -3.81 -7.79
C LEU A 79 6.58 -3.59 -9.29
N ALA A 80 6.24 -4.57 -10.12
CA ALA A 80 6.30 -4.42 -11.57
C ALA A 80 5.40 -3.28 -12.04
N ALA A 81 4.16 -3.22 -11.56
CA ALA A 81 3.23 -2.14 -11.89
C ALA A 81 3.80 -0.76 -11.49
N LEU A 82 4.26 -0.60 -10.25
CA LEU A 82 4.84 0.67 -9.78
C LEU A 82 6.10 1.07 -10.57
N TRP A 83 6.90 0.12 -11.04
CA TRP A 83 8.09 0.39 -11.86
C TRP A 83 7.72 0.92 -13.25
N PHE A 84 6.71 0.34 -13.91
CA PHE A 84 6.33 0.73 -15.26
C PHE A 84 5.43 1.97 -15.32
N VAL A 85 4.63 2.21 -14.27
CA VAL A 85 3.64 3.31 -14.21
C VAL A 85 4.20 4.67 -14.65
N PRO A 86 5.37 5.14 -14.17
CA PRO A 86 5.91 6.43 -14.61
C PRO A 86 6.10 6.58 -16.12
N ALA A 87 6.41 5.48 -16.82
CA ALA A 87 6.65 5.51 -18.26
C ALA A 87 5.35 5.47 -19.08
N ILE A 88 4.32 4.77 -18.59
CA ILE A 88 3.10 4.47 -19.39
C ILE A 88 1.87 5.26 -18.95
N ALA A 89 1.80 5.75 -17.70
CA ALA A 89 0.57 6.29 -17.13
C ALA A 89 0.04 7.51 -17.90
N ARG A 90 0.92 8.42 -18.35
CA ARG A 90 0.53 9.57 -19.16
C ARG A 90 -0.08 9.15 -20.49
N ASN A 91 0.61 8.27 -21.23
CA ASN A 91 0.13 7.78 -22.53
C ASN A 91 -1.23 7.10 -22.38
N VAL A 92 -1.38 6.21 -21.40
CA VAL A 92 -2.65 5.53 -21.12
C VAL A 92 -3.76 6.53 -20.80
N ALA A 93 -3.49 7.53 -19.96
CA ALA A 93 -4.46 8.56 -19.61
C ALA A 93 -4.89 9.39 -20.84
N GLN A 94 -4.00 9.65 -21.78
CA GLN A 94 -4.31 10.39 -23.01
C GLN A 94 -5.27 9.63 -23.94
N TYR A 95 -5.14 8.30 -24.03
CA TYR A 95 -5.98 7.49 -24.91
C TYR A 95 -7.26 6.97 -24.25
N THR A 96 -7.24 6.73 -22.94
CA THR A 96 -8.33 6.05 -22.22
C THR A 96 -9.07 6.96 -21.23
N PHE A 97 -8.53 8.14 -20.93
CA PHE A 97 -8.97 9.03 -19.86
C PHE A 97 -8.89 8.41 -18.45
N ILE A 98 -8.16 7.29 -18.30
CA ILE A 98 -7.96 6.62 -17.01
C ILE A 98 -6.56 6.96 -16.46
N PRO A 99 -6.45 7.56 -15.26
CA PRO A 99 -5.17 7.86 -14.64
C PRO A 99 -4.56 6.61 -14.01
N LEU A 100 -3.87 5.77 -14.80
CA LEU A 100 -3.38 4.44 -14.41
C LEU A 100 -2.50 4.41 -13.15
N ALA A 101 -1.79 5.50 -12.83
CA ALA A 101 -0.96 5.58 -11.63
C ALA A 101 -1.78 5.41 -10.34
N VAL A 102 -2.98 5.98 -10.28
CA VAL A 102 -3.85 5.96 -9.10
C VAL A 102 -4.26 4.54 -8.70
N PRO A 103 -4.87 3.71 -9.58
CA PRO A 103 -5.23 2.33 -9.21
C PRO A 103 -4.01 1.46 -8.91
N ALA A 104 -2.86 1.67 -9.57
CA ALA A 104 -1.64 0.92 -9.26
C ALA A 104 -1.11 1.21 -7.85
N MET A 105 -1.06 2.49 -7.46
CA MET A 105 -0.66 2.90 -6.11
C MET A 105 -1.68 2.44 -5.05
N ALA A 106 -2.97 2.57 -5.32
CA ALA A 106 -4.03 2.14 -4.43
C ALA A 106 -4.00 0.61 -4.21
N PHE A 107 -3.78 -0.16 -5.27
CA PHE A 107 -3.60 -1.61 -5.20
C PHE A 107 -2.39 -1.99 -4.33
N CYS A 108 -1.25 -1.34 -4.55
CA CYS A 108 -0.06 -1.60 -3.73
C CYS A 108 -0.27 -1.22 -2.26
N LEU A 109 -0.97 -0.12 -1.97
CA LEU A 109 -1.30 0.27 -0.59
C LEU A 109 -2.23 -0.75 0.06
N ALA A 110 -3.22 -1.26 -0.69
CA ALA A 110 -4.12 -2.33 -0.23
C ALA A 110 -3.34 -3.63 0.04
N ALA A 111 -2.39 -3.99 -0.81
CA ALA A 111 -1.52 -5.14 -0.62
C ALA A 111 -0.72 -5.05 0.70
N ILE A 112 -0.16 -3.88 1.03
CA ILE A 112 0.52 -3.62 2.31
C ILE A 112 -0.47 -3.74 3.48
N TYR A 113 -1.67 -3.17 3.34
CA TYR A 113 -2.72 -3.24 4.35
C TYR A 113 -3.15 -4.69 4.65
N LEU A 114 -3.33 -5.52 3.61
CA LEU A 114 -3.67 -6.94 3.75
C LEU A 114 -2.55 -7.71 4.45
N ARG A 115 -1.29 -7.42 4.15
CA ARG A 115 -0.14 -8.02 4.85
C ARG A 115 -0.12 -7.67 6.34
N CYS A 116 -0.38 -6.41 6.68
CA CYS A 116 -0.50 -5.95 8.07
C CYS A 116 -1.65 -6.65 8.81
N SER A 117 -2.77 -6.89 8.13
CA SER A 117 -3.94 -7.53 8.73
C SER A 117 -3.71 -9.02 8.99
N ALA A 118 -3.02 -9.72 8.09
CA ALA A 118 -2.70 -11.15 8.25
C ALA A 118 -1.77 -11.42 9.45
N ARG A 119 -0.84 -10.50 9.77
CA ARG A 119 0.08 -10.64 10.93
C ARG A 119 -0.58 -10.41 12.29
N ARG A 120 -1.83 -9.94 12.35
CA ARG A 120 -2.55 -9.71 13.62
C ARG A 120 -3.17 -10.99 14.22
N LEU A 121 -3.18 -12.12 13.51
CA LEU A 121 -3.69 -13.39 14.03
C LEU A 121 -2.53 -14.31 14.44
N PRO A 122 -2.19 -14.35 15.73
CA PRO A 122 -2.39 -15.57 16.50
C PRO A 122 -2.95 -15.29 17.90
N ALA A 123 -4.24 -15.56 18.08
CA ALA A 123 -4.87 -15.69 19.39
C ALA A 123 -5.67 -17.01 19.43
N ALA A 124 -4.95 -18.13 19.44
CA ALA A 124 -5.46 -19.34 20.09
C ALA A 124 -4.73 -19.43 21.43
N SER A 125 -5.32 -18.78 22.44
CA SER A 125 -4.99 -19.04 23.84
C SER A 125 -5.30 -20.51 24.12
N GLY A 126 -4.31 -21.38 23.96
CA GLY A 126 -4.36 -22.72 24.48
C GLY A 126 -4.34 -22.64 26.00
N SER A 127 -5.52 -22.54 26.61
CA SER A 127 -5.70 -22.91 28.01
C SER A 127 -5.43 -24.41 28.12
N GLN A 128 -4.16 -24.77 28.37
CA GLN A 128 -3.81 -26.08 28.88
C GLN A 128 -4.57 -26.25 30.21
N PRO A 129 -5.47 -27.24 30.36
CA PRO A 129 -5.99 -27.54 31.68
C PRO A 129 -4.80 -28.04 32.52
N ILE A 130 -4.60 -27.40 33.67
CA ILE A 130 -3.70 -27.88 34.72
C ILE A 130 -4.33 -29.18 35.23
N GLY A 131 -4.05 -30.28 34.54
CA GLY A 131 -4.39 -31.63 34.95
C GLY A 131 -3.38 -32.06 36.01
N MET A 132 -3.84 -32.04 37.26
CA MET A 132 -3.24 -32.76 38.37
C MET A 132 -2.89 -34.21 37.96
N ALA A 133 -1.61 -34.53 37.99
CA ALA A 133 -1.09 -35.85 38.33
C ALA A 133 0.08 -35.55 39.28
N LEU A 134 -0.19 -35.51 40.59
CA LEU A 134 0.01 -36.62 41.52
C LEU A 134 1.46 -37.15 41.44
#